data_AF-A0A9D6YX57-F1
#
_entry.id   AF-A0A9D6YX57-F1
#
_cell.length_a   1.000
_cell.length_b   1.000
_cell.length_c   1.000
_cell.angle_alpha   90.00
_cell.angle_beta   90.00
_cell.angle_gamma   90.00
#
_symmetry.space_group_name_H-M   'P 1'
#
loop_
_entity.id
_entity.type
_entity.pdbx_description
1 polymer ?
#
loop_
_entity_poly.entity_id
_entity_poly.type
_entity_poly.pdbx_seq_one_letter_code
_entity_poly.pdbx_strand_id
1 'polypeptide(L)'
;MEVAHIPPIPRLFVVAPAFNERDGISGFVSQVRRVCLEALPHLCRQTELIVVDDGSTDGTFDAVVAAAAEDSSAFRVRATSASRPPSKPGSPMHSSAHRQATCSS
;
A
#
# COMPACT_ATOMS: atom_id res chain seq x y z
N MET A 1 23.68 -21.17 -23.66
CA MET A 1 23.62 -20.27 -22.49
C MET A 1 22.76 -20.95 -21.46
N GLU A 2 23.35 -21.33 -20.33
CA GLU A 2 22.60 -21.87 -19.20
C GLU A 2 21.88 -20.69 -18.55
N VAL A 3 20.54 -20.72 -18.56
CA VAL A 3 19.75 -19.73 -17.83
C VAL A 3 19.86 -20.14 -16.37
N ALA A 4 20.54 -19.32 -15.56
CA ALA A 4 20.61 -19.54 -14.13
C ALA A 4 19.17 -19.71 -13.59
N HIS A 5 18.89 -20.84 -12.94
CA HIS A 5 17.61 -21.09 -12.30
C HIS A 5 17.52 -20.19 -11.06
N ILE A 6 17.06 -18.95 -11.26
CA ILE A 6 16.79 -18.01 -10.17
C ILE A 6 15.54 -18.53 -9.45
N PRO A 7 15.65 -19.00 -8.20
CA PRO A 7 14.46 -19.41 -7.47
C PRO A 7 13.53 -18.20 -7.33
N PRO A 8 12.21 -18.38 -7.53
CA PRO A 8 11.27 -17.27 -7.45
C PRO A 8 11.33 -16.61 -6.07
N ILE A 9 11.32 -15.28 -6.05
CA ILE A 9 11.35 -14.44 -4.85
C ILE A 9 10.10 -14.78 -4.02
N PRO A 10 10.26 -15.18 -2.75
CA PRO A 10 9.10 -15.58 -1.94
C PRO A 10 8.06 -14.46 -1.78
N ARG A 11 8.51 -13.20 -1.66
CA ARG A 11 7.65 -12.03 -1.47
C ARG A 11 8.26 -10.74 -2.02
N LEU A 12 7.44 -9.93 -2.67
CA LEU A 12 7.73 -8.58 -3.12
C LEU A 12 6.94 -7.56 -2.29
N PHE A 13 7.59 -6.47 -1.89
CA PHE A 13 6.93 -5.33 -1.27
C PHE A 13 7.06 -4.12 -2.19
N VAL A 14 5.93 -3.50 -2.51
CA VAL A 14 5.88 -2.21 -3.23
C VAL A 14 5.47 -1.16 -2.20
N VAL A 15 6.30 -0.14 -2.00
CA VAL A 15 5.99 0.95 -1.06
C VAL A 15 5.67 2.20 -1.87
N ALA A 16 4.50 2.79 -1.64
CA ALA A 16 4.02 3.96 -2.35
C ALA A 16 3.59 5.05 -1.37
N PRO A 17 4.30 6.19 -1.28
CA PRO A 17 3.80 7.35 -0.56
C PRO A 17 2.60 7.96 -1.29
N ALA A 18 1.60 8.44 -0.55
CA ALA A 18 0.41 9.09 -1.10
C ALA A 18 0.06 10.34 -0.28
N PHE A 19 -0.26 11.45 -0.95
CA PHE A 19 -0.70 12.69 -0.34
C PHE A 19 -1.74 13.37 -1.22
N ASN A 20 -2.98 13.44 -0.74
CA ASN A 20 -4.12 14.01 -1.46
C ASN A 20 -4.34 13.41 -2.86
N GLU A 21 -4.36 12.08 -2.94
CA GLU A 21 -4.50 11.27 -4.15
C GLU A 21 -5.84 10.53 -4.22
N ARG A 22 -6.88 10.99 -3.51
CA ARG A 22 -8.17 10.28 -3.37
C ARG A 22 -8.72 9.75 -4.70
N ASP A 23 -8.64 10.55 -5.75
CA ASP A 23 -9.23 10.22 -7.05
C ASP A 23 -8.34 9.30 -7.90
N GLY A 24 -7.01 9.35 -7.70
CA GLY A 24 -6.03 8.57 -8.47
C GLY A 24 -5.66 7.22 -7.84
N ILE A 25 -5.78 7.11 -6.52
CA ILE A 25 -5.19 5.99 -5.77
C ILE A 25 -5.82 4.63 -6.11
N SER A 26 -7.12 4.59 -6.42
CA SER A 26 -7.80 3.36 -6.84
C SER A 26 -7.28 2.82 -8.18
N GLY A 27 -7.06 3.72 -9.14
CA GLY A 27 -6.48 3.39 -10.44
C GLY A 27 -5.03 2.89 -10.30
N PHE A 28 -4.25 3.55 -9.44
CA PHE A 28 -2.89 3.12 -9.12
C PHE A 28 -2.86 1.69 -8.53
N VAL A 29 -3.66 1.42 -7.49
CA VAL A 29 -3.74 0.08 -6.87
C VAL A 29 -4.15 -0.97 -7.90
N SER A 30 -5.14 -0.68 -8.74
CA SER A 30 -5.63 -1.58 -9.79
C SER A 30 -4.53 -1.91 -10.81
N GLN A 31 -3.75 -0.90 -11.22
CA GLN A 31 -2.68 -1.09 -12.18
C GLN A 31 -1.52 -1.90 -11.60
N VAL A 32 -1.12 -1.62 -10.35
CA VAL A 32 -0.08 -2.39 -9.66
C VAL A 32 -0.50 -3.84 -9.49
N ARG A 33 -1.75 -4.08 -9.06
CA ARG A 33 -2.35 -5.42 -8.95
C ARG A 33 -2.25 -6.17 -10.27
N ARG A 34 -2.73 -5.56 -11.37
CA ARG A 34 -2.68 -6.16 -12.70
C ARG A 34 -1.26 -6.56 -13.10
N VAL A 35 -0.31 -5.63 -13.01
CA VAL A 35 1.09 -5.91 -13.38
C VAL A 35 1.68 -7.03 -12.53
N CYS A 36 1.39 -7.06 -11.23
CA CYS A 36 1.91 -8.09 -10.34
C CYS A 36 1.31 -9.47 -10.63
N LEU A 37 0.01 -9.55 -10.93
CA LEU A 37 -0.66 -10.80 -11.22
C LEU A 37 -0.38 -11.34 -12.63
N GLU A 38 -0.14 -10.48 -13.60
CA GLU A 38 0.07 -10.88 -15.00
C GLU A 38 1.55 -11.05 -15.36
N ALA A 39 2.42 -10.13 -14.91
CA ALA A 39 3.81 -10.06 -15.37
C ALA A 39 4.82 -10.67 -14.38
N LEU A 40 4.49 -10.77 -13.09
CA LEU A 40 5.44 -11.23 -12.06
C LEU A 40 5.28 -12.67 -11.52
N PRO A 41 4.28 -13.52 -11.87
CA PRO A 41 4.13 -14.85 -11.24
C PRO A 41 5.36 -15.78 -11.35
N HIS A 42 6.18 -15.59 -12.38
CA HIS A 42 7.43 -16.36 -12.57
C HIS A 42 8.60 -15.82 -11.75
N LEU A 43 8.50 -14.59 -11.23
CA LEU A 43 9.54 -13.92 -10.44
C LEU A 43 9.19 -13.86 -8.95
N CYS A 44 7.92 -13.68 -8.57
CA CYS A 44 7.50 -13.65 -7.17
C CYS A 44 6.17 -14.38 -6.93
N ARG A 45 6.04 -14.98 -5.74
CA ARG A 45 4.83 -15.73 -5.34
C ARG A 45 3.78 -14.87 -4.67
N GLN A 46 4.21 -13.82 -3.98
CA GLN A 46 3.34 -12.96 -3.20
C GLN A 46 3.80 -11.51 -3.33
N THR A 47 2.85 -10.60 -3.50
CA THR A 47 3.11 -9.16 -3.46
C THR A 47 2.25 -8.49 -2.40
N GLU A 48 2.85 -7.57 -1.65
CA GLU A 48 2.13 -6.67 -0.74
C GLU A 48 2.43 -5.22 -1.17
N LEU A 49 1.38 -4.48 -1.53
CA LEU A 49 1.43 -3.05 -1.76
C LEU A 49 1.18 -2.32 -0.44
N ILE A 50 2.17 -1.57 0.02
CA ILE A 50 2.11 -0.75 1.23
C ILE A 50 1.96 0.70 0.79
N VAL A 51 0.77 1.27 0.99
CA VAL A 51 0.53 2.69 0.76
C VAL A 51 0.74 3.46 2.06
N VAL A 52 1.65 4.44 2.02
CA VAL A 52 1.98 5.31 3.14
C VAL A 52 1.29 6.65 2.90
N ASP A 53 0.16 6.86 3.56
CA ASP A 53 -0.54 8.14 3.57
C ASP A 53 0.22 9.16 4.44
N ASP A 54 0.71 10.22 3.79
CA ASP A 54 1.52 11.27 4.41
C ASP A 54 0.67 12.44 4.93
N GLY A 55 -0.42 12.09 5.63
CA GLY A 55 -1.32 13.06 6.24
C GLY A 55 -2.29 13.72 5.27
N SER A 56 -2.88 12.96 4.34
CA SER A 56 -3.91 13.48 3.44
C SER A 56 -5.15 13.94 4.19
N THR A 57 -5.83 14.94 3.66
CA THR A 57 -7.07 15.51 4.23
C THR A 57 -8.30 15.29 3.35
N ASP A 58 -8.11 14.65 2.19
CA ASP A 58 -9.12 14.48 1.14
C ASP A 58 -9.80 13.10 1.14
N GLY A 59 -9.43 12.21 2.06
CA GLY A 59 -9.94 10.83 2.11
C GLY A 59 -9.10 9.81 1.34
N THR A 60 -7.87 10.15 0.93
CA THR A 60 -6.91 9.21 0.30
C THR A 60 -6.77 7.91 1.09
N PHE A 61 -6.60 7.96 2.41
CA PHE A 61 -6.46 6.77 3.25
C PHE A 61 -7.67 5.83 3.13
N ASP A 62 -8.89 6.37 3.19
CA ASP A 62 -10.11 5.58 3.10
C ASP A 62 -10.28 4.96 1.71
N ALA A 63 -9.86 5.66 0.66
CA ALA A 63 -9.85 5.14 -0.70
C ALA A 63 -8.88 3.95 -0.86
N VAL A 64 -7.70 3.98 -0.22
CA VAL A 64 -6.78 2.82 -0.18
C VAL A 64 -7.42 1.65 0.56
N VAL A 65 -8.04 1.90 1.72
CA VAL A 65 -8.70 0.86 2.52
C VAL A 65 -9.81 0.19 1.74
N ALA A 66 -10.62 0.96 1.01
CA ALA A 66 -11.64 0.41 0.12
C ALA A 66 -11.03 -0.51 -0.96
N ALA A 67 -9.89 -0.11 -1.55
CA ALA A 67 -9.18 -0.91 -2.56
C ALA A 67 -8.55 -2.20 -2.00
N ALA A 68 -8.31 -2.27 -0.69
CA ALA A 68 -7.82 -3.48 0.00
C ALA A 68 -8.89 -4.57 0.17
N ALA A 69 -10.17 -4.27 -0.08
CA ALA A 69 -11.25 -5.25 -0.01
C ALA A 69 -11.09 -6.40 -1.02
N GLU A 70 -10.32 -6.19 -2.09
CA GLU A 70 -10.08 -7.17 -3.16
C GLU A 70 -8.83 -8.04 -2.91
N ASP A 71 -8.32 -8.10 -1.69
CA ASP A 71 -7.13 -8.87 -1.35
C ASP A 71 -7.22 -10.36 -1.69
N SER A 72 -6.07 -10.95 -1.99
CA SER A 72 -5.92 -12.37 -2.35
C SER A 72 -4.64 -12.95 -1.74
N SER A 73 -4.42 -14.26 -1.90
CA SER A 73 -3.19 -14.91 -1.44
C SER A 73 -1.94 -14.46 -2.22
N ALA A 74 -2.11 -14.01 -3.46
CA ALA A 74 -1.05 -13.56 -4.36
C ALA A 74 -0.79 -12.05 -4.27
N PHE A 75 -1.79 -11.25 -3.92
CA PHE A 75 -1.69 -9.79 -3.86
C PHE A 75 -2.50 -9.21 -2.71
N ARG A 76 -1.87 -8.37 -1.89
CA ARG A 76 -2.49 -7.69 -0.74
C ARG A 76 -2.20 -6.19 -0.73
N VAL A 77 -3.08 -5.41 -0.13
CA VAL A 77 -2.91 -3.97 0.06
C VAL A 77 -2.94 -3.64 1.56
N ARG A 78 -1.96 -2.86 2.01
CA ARG A 78 -1.90 -2.31 3.37
C ARG A 78 -1.87 -0.79 3.29
N ALA A 79 -2.73 -0.15 4.06
CA ALA A 79 -2.69 1.29 4.27
C ALA A 79 -2.04 1.61 5.62
N THR A 80 -1.13 2.57 5.63
CA THR A 80 -0.54 3.11 6.86
C THR A 80 -0.51 4.63 6.80
N SER A 81 -0.84 5.31 7.90
CA SER A 81 -0.76 6.76 8.02
C SER A 81 -0.06 7.13 9.33
N ALA A 82 0.90 8.05 9.25
CA ALA A 82 1.40 8.74 10.42
C ALA A 82 0.41 9.88 10.72
N SER A 83 -0.62 9.62 11.53
CA SER A 83 -1.54 10.69 11.87
C SER A 83 -0.78 11.78 12.64
N ARG A 84 -0.73 12.97 12.03
CA ARG A 84 -0.45 14.21 12.73
C ARG A 84 -1.78 14.60 13.38
N PRO A 85 -1.90 14.67 14.72
CA PRO A 85 -3.09 15.27 15.31
C PRO A 85 -3.25 16.69 14.75
N PRO A 86 -4.49 17.20 14.55
CA PRO A 86 -4.69 18.57 14.12
C PRO A 86 -3.87 19.47 15.03
N SER A 87 -3.05 20.35 14.44
CA SER A 87 -2.21 21.25 15.22
C SER A 87 -3.13 22.14 16.07
N LYS A 88 -3.32 21.77 17.35
CA LYS A 88 -3.78 22.72 18.35
C LYS A 88 -2.70 23.80 18.43
N PRO A 89 -3.02 25.08 18.21
CA PRO A 89 -2.05 26.14 18.44
C PRO A 89 -1.54 26.01 19.89
N GLY A 90 -0.23 25.78 20.06
CA GLY A 90 0.45 25.74 21.36
C GLY A 90 0.72 24.37 22.00
N SER A 91 0.55 23.23 21.32
CA SER A 91 0.91 21.91 21.90
C SER A 91 2.36 21.48 21.62
N PRO A 92 3.08 20.87 22.58
CA PRO A 92 4.45 20.38 22.39
C PRO A 92 4.52 19.19 21.41
N MET A 93 5.61 19.12 20.63
CA MET A 93 5.84 18.32 19.40
C MET A 93 5.88 16.77 19.54
N HIS A 94 5.31 16.14 20.55
CA HIS A 94 5.48 14.70 20.77
C HIS A 94 4.17 13.93 20.93
N SER A 95 3.51 13.58 19.82
CA SER A 95 3.08 12.19 19.53
C SER A 95 2.35 12.13 18.18
N SER A 96 2.83 11.26 17.29
CA SER A 96 2.12 10.84 16.09
C SER A 96 1.35 9.56 16.44
N ALA A 97 0.03 9.57 16.25
CA ALA A 97 -0.75 8.33 16.34
C ALA A 97 -0.62 7.59 15.00
N HIS A 98 -0.48 6.27 15.01
CA HIS A 98 -0.28 5.49 13.80
C HIS A 98 -1.58 4.78 13.43
N ARG A 99 -2.10 5.00 12.21
CA ARG A 99 -3.26 4.26 11.68
C ARG A 99 -2.75 3.19 10.74
N GLN A 100 -3.13 1.95 10.98
CA GLN A 100 -2.90 0.84 10.05
C GLN A 100 -4.24 0.18 9.74
N ALA A 101 -4.41 -0.23 8.49
CA ALA A 101 -5.55 -1.02 8.04
C ALA A 101 -5.09 -2.15 7.12
N THR A 102 -5.65 -3.33 7.34
CA THR A 102 -5.49 -4.53 6.51
C THR A 102 -6.79 -5.28 6.48
N CYS A 103 -7.20 -5.78 5.31
CA CYS A 103 -8.26 -6.76 5.22
C CYS A 103 -7.67 -8.15 5.55
N SER A 104 -8.17 -8.77 6.62
CA SER A 104 -7.85 -10.17 6.93
C SER A 104 -8.87 -11.05 6.20
N SER A 105 -8.42 -11.76 5.17
CA SER A 105 -9.19 -12.83 4.53
C SER A 105 -9.23 -14.08 5.40
#